data_AF-A0A1H6CQ98-F1
#
_entry.id   AF-A0A1H6CQ98-F1
#
_cell.length_a   1.000
_cell.length_b   1.000
_cell.length_c   1.000
_cell.angle_alpha   90.00
_cell.angle_beta   90.00
_cell.angle_gamma   90.00
#
_symmetry.space_group_name_H-M   'P 1'
#
loop_
_entity.id
_entity.type
_entity.pdbx_description
1 polymer ?
#
loop_
_entity_poly.entity_id
_entity_poly.type
_entity_poly.pdbx_seq_one_letter_code
_entity_poly.pdbx_strand_id
1 'polypeptide(L)'
;MAERIQVELVDDIDGSPATHTVTFALDGVTYEIDLNDEHAQELRALLTRYIEAARKPKPEPARTTRQQEREEEQTRLANKQLTEQIRGAAQRTREHHKKATEQPEAQAEAVEPEIVEPEIVESAPRFDAAAAEKKEPAQASAVSLPLFSSAVD
;
A
#
# COMPACT_ATOMS: atom_id res chain seq x y z
N MET A 1 -10.70 50.44 2.69
CA MET A 1 -9.33 49.95 2.97
C MET A 1 -8.92 49.13 1.75
N ALA A 2 -7.70 49.25 1.25
CA ALA A 2 -7.24 48.53 0.07
C ALA A 2 -5.86 47.92 0.35
N GLU A 3 -5.67 46.66 -0.05
CA GLU A 3 -4.43 45.89 0.09
C GLU A 3 -3.96 45.45 -1.30
N ARG A 4 -2.64 45.48 -1.51
CA ARG A 4 -2.01 44.95 -2.72
C ARG A 4 -0.95 43.93 -2.30
N ILE A 5 -1.10 42.71 -2.78
CA ILE A 5 -0.13 41.62 -2.62
C ILE A 5 0.64 41.51 -3.94
N GLN A 6 1.97 41.53 -3.88
CA GLN A 6 2.85 41.28 -5.02
C GLN A 6 3.58 39.96 -4.78
N VAL A 7 3.50 39.06 -5.75
CA VAL A 7 4.19 37.77 -5.75
C VAL A 7 5.22 37.83 -6.87
N GLU A 8 6.47 37.55 -6.54
CA GLU A 8 7.59 37.51 -7.48
C GLU A 8 8.41 36.26 -7.25
N LEU A 9 8.97 35.71 -8.33
CA LEU A 9 9.92 34.62 -8.27
C LEU A 9 11.28 35.22 -7.89
N VAL A 10 11.95 34.62 -6.91
CA VAL A 10 13.19 35.13 -6.34
C VAL A 10 14.30 34.11 -6.56
N ASP A 11 15.48 34.60 -6.90
CA ASP A 11 16.68 33.82 -7.09
C ASP A 11 17.21 33.30 -5.76
N ASP A 12 17.43 32.00 -5.68
CA ASP A 12 17.87 31.32 -4.46
C ASP A 12 19.32 31.64 -4.06
N ILE A 13 20.15 32.17 -4.96
CA ILE A 13 21.56 32.48 -4.72
C ILE A 13 21.72 33.88 -4.11
N ASP A 14 21.10 34.89 -4.72
CA ASP A 14 21.34 36.30 -4.38
C ASP A 14 20.08 37.09 -3.99
N GLY A 15 18.90 36.49 -4.09
CA GLY A 15 17.62 37.14 -3.79
C GLY A 15 17.15 38.15 -4.84
N SER A 16 17.77 38.18 -6.03
CA SER A 16 17.30 38.97 -7.17
C SER A 16 16.04 38.37 -7.81
N PRO A 17 15.34 39.05 -8.74
CA PRO A 17 14.22 38.46 -9.45
C PRO A 17 14.67 37.26 -10.32
N ALA A 18 14.13 36.08 -10.06
CA ALA A 18 14.40 34.89 -10.87
C ALA A 18 13.50 34.83 -12.10
N THR A 19 14.00 34.17 -13.13
CA THR A 19 13.31 34.01 -14.42
C THR A 19 12.95 32.55 -14.70
N HIS A 20 13.71 31.59 -14.15
CA HIS A 20 13.53 30.17 -14.45
C HIS A 20 13.85 29.30 -13.23
N THR A 21 13.09 28.22 -13.08
CA THR A 21 13.44 27.09 -12.22
C THR A 21 14.29 26.09 -13.01
N VAL A 22 15.47 25.73 -12.50
CA VAL A 22 16.39 24.77 -13.12
C VAL A 22 16.41 23.48 -12.31
N THR A 23 16.05 22.37 -12.95
CA THR A 23 16.19 21.03 -12.36
C THR A 23 17.54 20.44 -12.73
N PHE A 24 18.27 19.92 -11.75
CA PHE A 24 19.53 19.19 -11.96
C PHE A 24 19.64 18.01 -10.98
N ALA A 25 20.59 17.12 -11.19
CA ALA A 25 20.78 15.96 -10.33
C ALA A 25 22.25 15.71 -10.01
N LEU A 26 22.52 15.28 -8.78
CA LEU A 26 23.83 14.88 -8.31
C LEU A 26 23.68 13.64 -7.42
N ASP A 27 24.49 12.62 -7.66
CA ASP A 27 24.49 11.35 -6.91
C ASP A 27 23.10 10.69 -6.76
N GLY A 28 22.25 10.84 -7.77
CA GLY A 28 20.90 10.26 -7.81
C GLY A 28 19.84 11.06 -7.06
N VAL A 29 20.19 12.19 -6.46
CA VAL A 29 19.25 13.14 -5.86
C VAL A 29 18.94 14.24 -6.87
N THR A 30 17.65 14.51 -7.09
CA THR A 30 17.17 15.59 -7.95
C THR A 30 16.97 16.85 -7.11
N TYR A 31 17.47 17.97 -7.61
CA TYR A 31 17.38 19.29 -7.02
C TYR A 31 16.68 20.24 -8.00
N GLU A 32 16.04 21.26 -7.44
CA GLU A 32 15.44 22.37 -8.16
C GLU A 32 15.96 23.66 -7.53
N ILE A 33 16.22 24.67 -8.35
CA ILE A 33 16.71 25.98 -7.92
C ILE A 33 16.10 27.06 -8.81
N ASP A 34 15.61 28.14 -8.21
CA ASP A 34 15.11 29.31 -8.91
C ASP A 34 16.26 30.28 -9.18
N LEU A 35 16.48 30.61 -10.45
CA LEU A 35 17.62 31.41 -10.90
C LEU A 35 17.20 32.50 -11.91
N ASN A 36 17.96 33.59 -11.91
CA ASN A 36 17.99 34.59 -12.97
C ASN A 36 18.74 34.06 -14.21
N ASP A 37 18.65 34.79 -15.32
CA ASP A 37 19.21 34.35 -16.60
C ASP A 37 20.74 34.18 -16.59
N GLU A 38 21.45 34.95 -15.76
CA GLU A 38 22.92 34.90 -15.65
C GLU A 38 23.35 33.66 -14.88
N HIS A 39 22.80 33.44 -13.68
CA HIS A 39 23.11 32.28 -12.84
C HIS A 39 22.66 30.96 -13.49
N ALA A 40 21.53 30.96 -14.18
CA ALA A 40 21.08 29.79 -14.95
C ALA A 40 22.05 29.43 -16.08
N GLN A 41 22.65 30.43 -16.74
CA GLN A 41 23.68 30.21 -17.77
C GLN A 41 24.99 29.73 -17.16
N GLU A 42 25.41 30.30 -16.02
CA GLU A 42 26.61 29.88 -15.31
C GLU A 42 26.52 28.41 -14.89
N LEU A 43 25.40 27.98 -14.28
CA LEU A 43 25.18 26.59 -13.90
C LEU A 43 25.30 25.65 -15.10
N ARG A 44 24.67 25.99 -16.23
CA ARG A 44 24.75 25.19 -17.46
C ARG A 44 26.18 25.15 -18.02
N ALA A 45 26.90 26.26 -17.97
CA ALA A 45 28.29 26.33 -18.42
C ALA A 45 29.21 25.45 -17.56
N LEU A 46 29.07 25.48 -16.23
CA LEU A 46 29.83 24.62 -15.31
C LEU A 46 29.60 23.13 -15.57
N LEU A 47 28.36 22.75 -15.87
CA LEU A 47 28.00 21.36 -16.17
C LEU A 47 28.42 20.91 -17.58
N THR A 48 28.60 21.85 -18.52
CA THR A 48 28.87 21.55 -19.95
C THR A 48 30.04 20.58 -20.12
N ARG A 49 31.18 20.84 -19.44
CA ARG A 49 32.37 19.98 -19.51
C ARG A 49 32.08 18.52 -19.12
N TYR A 50 31.24 18.32 -18.11
CA TYR A 50 30.90 16.98 -17.62
C TYR A 50 29.87 16.33 -18.54
N ILE A 51 28.90 17.09 -19.02
CA ILE A 51 27.86 16.61 -19.96
C ILE A 51 28.50 16.12 -21.26
N GLU A 52 29.49 16.83 -21.80
CA GLU A 52 30.20 16.45 -23.03
C GLU A 52 31.01 15.15 -22.87
N ALA A 53 31.60 14.93 -21.69
CA ALA A 53 32.33 13.71 -21.39
C ALA A 53 31.41 12.54 -20.95
N ALA A 54 30.19 12.84 -20.50
CA ALA A 54 29.26 11.86 -19.99
C ALA A 54 28.55 11.09 -21.11
N ARG A 55 28.25 9.81 -20.83
CA ARG A 55 27.34 9.04 -21.67
C ARG A 55 25.92 9.28 -21.20
N LYS A 56 25.00 9.59 -22.12
CA LYS A 56 23.56 9.59 -21.81
C LYS A 56 23.17 8.23 -21.25
N PRO A 57 22.48 8.15 -20.10
CA PRO A 57 21.97 6.88 -19.60
C PRO A 57 21.08 6.27 -20.68
N LYS A 58 21.14 4.95 -20.82
CA LYS A 58 20.15 4.25 -21.63
C LYS A 58 18.79 4.61 -21.02
N PRO A 59 17.80 5.06 -21.80
CA PRO A 59 16.47 5.25 -21.24
C PRO A 59 16.08 3.92 -20.60
N GLU A 60 15.94 3.93 -19.27
CA GLU A 60 15.18 2.91 -18.57
C GLU A 60 13.87 2.78 -19.36
N PRO A 61 13.43 1.57 -19.74
CA PRO A 61 12.17 1.43 -20.43
C PRO A 61 11.12 2.02 -19.51
N ALA A 62 10.66 3.24 -19.83
CA ALA A 62 9.50 3.81 -19.18
C ALA A 62 8.45 2.71 -19.24
N ARG A 63 7.95 2.28 -18.08
CA ARG A 63 6.84 1.33 -18.02
C ARG A 63 5.74 1.92 -18.89
N THR A 64 5.63 1.39 -20.11
CA THR A 64 4.74 1.99 -21.10
C THR A 64 3.33 1.81 -20.55
N THR A 65 2.45 2.77 -20.80
CA THR A 65 1.01 2.65 -20.48
C THR A 65 0.43 1.30 -20.91
N ARG A 66 0.94 0.74 -22.03
CA ARG A 66 0.59 -0.60 -22.53
C ARG A 66 0.93 -1.77 -21.60
N GLN A 67 1.95 -1.63 -20.77
CA GLN A 67 2.37 -2.67 -19.83
C GLN A 67 1.49 -2.61 -18.57
N GLN A 68 1.14 -1.40 -18.10
CA GLN A 68 0.14 -1.19 -17.06
C GLN A 68 -1.25 -1.69 -17.51
N GLU A 69 -1.69 -1.34 -18.72
CA GLU A 69 -2.96 -1.80 -19.29
C GLU A 69 -3.05 -3.33 -19.35
N ARG A 70 -1.96 -4.02 -19.71
CA ARG A 70 -1.92 -5.49 -19.72
C ARG A 70 -1.96 -6.10 -18.32
N GLU A 71 -1.24 -5.51 -17.36
CA GLU A 71 -1.25 -5.97 -15.97
C GLU A 71 -2.63 -5.77 -15.33
N GLU A 72 -3.29 -4.65 -15.60
CA GLU A 72 -4.66 -4.38 -15.16
C GLU A 72 -5.67 -5.34 -15.82
N GLU A 73 -5.54 -5.60 -17.11
CA GLU A 73 -6.41 -6.53 -17.82
C GLU A 73 -6.25 -7.97 -17.31
N GLN A 74 -5.02 -8.42 -17.06
CA GLN A 74 -4.75 -9.72 -16.44
C GLN A 74 -5.34 -9.81 -15.04
N THR A 75 -5.21 -8.75 -14.24
CA THR A 75 -5.78 -8.71 -12.89
C THR A 75 -7.31 -8.77 -12.93
N ARG A 76 -7.95 -8.07 -13.88
CA ARG A 76 -9.41 -8.11 -14.09
C ARG A 76 -9.89 -9.51 -14.49
N LEU A 77 -9.16 -10.18 -15.37
CA LEU A 77 -9.49 -11.55 -15.79
C LEU A 77 -9.33 -12.55 -14.65
N ALA A 78 -8.25 -12.44 -13.86
CA ALA A 78 -8.03 -13.28 -12.68
C ALA A 78 -9.15 -13.10 -11.64
N ASN A 79 -9.54 -11.86 -11.36
CA ASN A 79 -10.63 -11.56 -10.43
C ASN A 79 -11.99 -12.09 -10.91
N LYS A 80 -12.25 -12.02 -12.22
CA LYS A 80 -13.45 -12.62 -12.82
C LYS A 80 -13.48 -14.14 -12.63
N GLN A 81 -12.38 -14.81 -12.91
CA GLN A 81 -12.26 -16.27 -12.74
C GLN A 81 -12.41 -16.69 -11.28
N LEU A 82 -11.80 -15.96 -10.35
CA LEU A 82 -11.93 -16.22 -8.92
C LEU A 82 -13.39 -16.09 -8.45
N THR A 83 -14.10 -15.07 -8.94
CA THR A 83 -15.52 -14.87 -8.63
C THR A 83 -16.38 -16.03 -9.14
N GLU A 84 -16.11 -16.53 -10.35
CA GLU A 84 -16.79 -17.70 -10.92
C GLU A 84 -16.52 -18.97 -10.11
N GLN A 85 -15.29 -19.18 -9.66
CA GLN A 85 -14.92 -20.32 -8.80
C GLN A 85 -15.63 -20.27 -7.44
N ILE A 86 -15.65 -19.10 -6.78
CA ILE A 86 -16.36 -18.92 -5.51
C ILE A 86 -17.86 -19.21 -5.68
N ARG A 87 -18.48 -18.67 -6.73
CA ARG A 87 -19.89 -18.94 -7.05
C ARG A 87 -20.15 -20.42 -7.29
N GLY A 88 -19.31 -21.09 -8.07
CA GLY A 88 -19.45 -22.53 -8.35
C GLY A 88 -19.20 -23.41 -7.12
N ALA A 89 -18.29 -23.02 -6.23
CA ALA A 89 -18.06 -23.72 -4.95
C ALA A 89 -19.27 -23.57 -4.00
N ALA A 90 -19.85 -22.37 -3.92
CA ALA A 90 -21.05 -22.12 -3.12
C ALA A 90 -22.26 -22.93 -3.62
N GLN A 91 -22.44 -23.03 -4.94
CA GLN A 91 -23.53 -23.83 -5.55
C GLN A 91 -23.37 -25.32 -5.23
N ARG A 92 -22.18 -25.89 -5.41
CA ARG A 92 -21.89 -27.29 -5.06
C ARG A 92 -22.17 -27.57 -3.59
N THR A 93 -21.74 -26.69 -2.69
CA THR A 93 -22.01 -26.84 -1.25
C THR A 93 -23.51 -26.81 -0.96
N ARG A 94 -24.24 -25.90 -1.61
CA ARG A 94 -25.71 -25.83 -1.50
C ARG A 94 -26.41 -27.07 -2.05
N GLU A 95 -25.96 -27.61 -3.16
CA GLU A 95 -26.48 -28.85 -3.76
C GLU A 95 -26.20 -30.06 -2.88
N HIS A 96 -25.00 -30.17 -2.32
CA HIS A 96 -24.65 -31.21 -1.35
C HIS A 96 -25.54 -31.12 -0.10
N HIS A 97 -25.79 -29.93 0.42
CA HIS A 97 -26.72 -29.75 1.54
C HIS A 97 -28.16 -30.11 1.17
N LYS A 98 -28.67 -29.69 0.00
CA LYS A 98 -30.01 -30.07 -0.47
C LYS A 98 -30.16 -31.59 -0.65
N LYS A 99 -29.18 -32.24 -1.26
CA LYS A 99 -29.16 -33.70 -1.46
C LYS A 99 -29.04 -34.48 -0.14
N ALA A 100 -28.41 -33.90 0.87
CA ALA A 100 -28.38 -34.48 2.23
C ALA A 100 -29.73 -34.33 2.94
N THR A 101 -30.50 -33.26 2.66
CA THR A 101 -31.85 -33.05 3.20
C THR A 101 -32.93 -33.87 2.48
N GLU A 102 -32.73 -34.26 1.22
CA GLU A 102 -33.72 -35.00 0.40
C GLU A 102 -33.58 -36.53 0.44
N GLN A 103 -32.57 -37.10 1.10
CA GLN A 103 -32.52 -38.55 1.34
C GLN A 103 -33.38 -38.90 2.56
N PRO A 104 -34.42 -39.74 2.42
CA PRO A 104 -35.20 -40.17 3.57
C PRO A 104 -34.33 -41.07 4.45
N GLU A 105 -34.36 -40.79 5.74
CA GLU A 105 -33.71 -41.56 6.80
C GLU A 105 -34.07 -43.04 6.69
N ALA A 106 -33.11 -43.85 6.22
CA ALA A 106 -33.06 -45.26 6.60
C ALA A 106 -32.56 -45.30 8.06
N GLN A 107 -33.53 -45.28 8.99
CA GLN A 107 -33.43 -45.76 10.37
C GLN A 107 -32.10 -45.48 11.09
N ALA A 108 -31.96 -44.26 11.61
CA ALA A 108 -31.03 -44.00 12.71
C ALA A 108 -31.70 -44.43 14.02
N GLU A 109 -31.32 -45.62 14.48
CA GLU A 109 -31.59 -46.11 15.83
C GLU A 109 -30.99 -45.12 16.84
N ALA A 110 -31.84 -44.56 17.70
CA ALA A 110 -31.45 -43.61 18.73
C ALA A 110 -30.59 -44.31 19.77
N VAL A 111 -29.28 -44.13 19.69
CA VAL A 111 -28.36 -44.40 20.79
C VAL A 111 -28.08 -43.06 21.47
N GLU A 112 -28.66 -42.89 22.66
CA GLU A 112 -28.33 -41.78 23.56
C GLU A 112 -26.83 -41.84 23.89
N PRO A 113 -26.04 -40.78 23.65
CA PRO A 113 -24.67 -40.77 24.11
C PRO A 113 -24.65 -40.58 25.63
N GLU A 114 -24.23 -41.61 26.34
CA GLU A 114 -23.83 -41.53 27.75
C GLU A 114 -22.70 -40.49 27.87
N ILE A 115 -23.02 -39.35 28.48
CA ILE A 115 -22.07 -38.28 28.77
C ILE A 115 -21.18 -38.77 29.91
N VAL A 116 -19.99 -39.25 29.57
CA VAL A 116 -18.92 -39.47 30.56
C VAL A 116 -18.14 -38.17 30.68
N GLU A 117 -18.31 -37.47 31.79
CA GLU A 117 -17.50 -36.31 32.14
C GLU A 117 -16.01 -36.71 32.20
N PRO A 118 -15.10 -36.08 31.44
CA PRO A 118 -13.68 -36.34 31.60
C PRO A 118 -13.20 -35.68 32.90
N GLU A 119 -12.68 -36.50 33.81
CA GLU A 119 -11.98 -36.07 35.01
C GLU A 119 -10.80 -35.17 34.61
N ILE A 120 -10.89 -33.89 34.96
CA ILE A 120 -9.91 -32.87 34.60
C ILE A 120 -8.69 -33.03 35.52
N VAL A 121 -7.66 -33.73 35.07
CA VAL A 121 -6.40 -33.81 35.81
C VAL A 121 -5.62 -32.50 35.63
N GLU A 122 -5.72 -31.64 36.65
CA GLU A 122 -5.05 -30.35 36.74
C GLU A 122 -3.53 -30.55 36.91
N SER A 123 -2.81 -30.71 35.80
CA SER A 123 -1.34 -30.62 35.79
C SER A 123 -0.92 -29.18 35.49
N ALA A 124 -0.97 -28.33 36.52
CA ALA A 124 -0.42 -26.99 36.46
C ALA A 124 1.12 -27.04 36.31
N PRO A 125 1.73 -26.39 35.30
CA PRO A 125 3.15 -26.08 35.36
C PRO A 125 3.36 -24.94 36.37
N ARG A 126 4.15 -25.21 37.42
CA ARG A 126 4.65 -24.18 38.34
C ARG A 126 5.56 -23.23 37.56
N PHE A 127 5.07 -22.04 37.25
CA PHE A 127 5.92 -20.91 36.92
C PHE A 127 6.27 -20.18 38.22
N ASP A 128 7.55 -20.14 38.54
CA ASP A 128 8.07 -19.38 39.67
C ASP A 128 7.80 -17.88 39.46
N ALA A 129 7.06 -17.31 40.40
CA ALA A 129 6.75 -15.89 40.46
C ALA A 129 7.96 -15.10 40.96
N ALA A 130 8.48 -14.20 40.12
CA ALA A 130 9.41 -13.16 40.53
C ALA A 130 8.85 -11.77 40.17
N ALA A 131 8.57 -11.02 41.23
CA ALA A 131 8.60 -9.56 41.38
C ALA A 131 7.68 -8.69 40.49
N ALA A 132 6.72 -8.08 41.19
CA ALA A 132 5.87 -6.98 40.77
C ALA A 132 6.65 -5.69 40.46
N GLU A 133 6.21 -4.94 39.45
CA GLU A 133 6.30 -3.48 39.47
C GLU A 133 5.06 -2.87 38.80
N LYS A 134 4.42 -1.94 39.52
CA LYS A 134 3.19 -1.24 39.15
C LYS A 134 3.47 -0.15 38.11
N LYS A 135 2.66 -0.09 37.04
CA LYS A 135 2.36 1.17 36.34
C LYS A 135 0.95 1.12 35.74
N GLU A 136 0.23 2.22 35.92
CA GLU A 136 -1.17 2.47 35.56
C GLU A 136 -1.46 2.30 34.05
N PRO A 137 -2.72 2.00 33.65
CA PRO A 137 -3.07 1.83 32.25
C PRO A 137 -3.33 3.20 31.59
N ALA A 138 -2.38 3.68 30.80
CA ALA A 138 -2.58 4.81 29.89
C ALA A 138 -2.83 4.30 28.46
N GLN A 139 -4.05 4.56 28.00
CA GLN A 139 -4.44 4.82 26.61
C GLN A 139 -4.26 3.67 25.60
N ALA A 140 -5.38 3.01 25.29
CA ALA A 140 -5.52 2.18 24.10
C ALA A 140 -5.29 3.03 22.84
N SER A 141 -4.19 2.79 22.15
CA SER A 141 -3.97 3.26 20.79
C SER A 141 -5.03 2.64 19.88
N ALA A 142 -5.92 3.48 19.36
CA ALA A 142 -6.89 3.10 18.35
C ALA A 142 -6.17 2.45 17.16
N VAL A 143 -6.53 1.20 16.86
CA VAL A 143 -6.11 0.51 15.64
C VAL A 143 -6.76 1.24 14.47
N SER A 144 -5.95 1.97 13.71
CA SER A 144 -6.37 2.68 12.49
C SER A 144 -6.80 1.67 11.44
N LEU A 145 -8.08 1.65 11.10
CA LEU A 145 -8.58 0.90 9.93
C LEU A 145 -8.08 1.58 8.64
N PRO A 146 -7.73 0.81 7.60
CA PRO A 146 -7.37 1.40 6.30
C PRO A 146 -8.62 2.01 5.65
N LEU A 147 -8.54 3.30 5.28
CA LEU A 147 -9.53 3.92 4.40
C LEU A 147 -9.37 3.33 2.99
N PHE A 148 -10.34 2.53 2.55
CA PHE A 148 -10.51 2.24 1.14
C PHE A 148 -10.95 3.52 0.42
N SER A 149 -10.05 4.13 -0.34
CA SER A 149 -10.39 5.23 -1.24
C SER A 149 -11.26 4.69 -2.37
N SER A 150 -12.55 5.00 -2.33
CA SER A 150 -13.46 4.80 -3.44
C SER A 150 -13.06 5.71 -4.60
N ALA A 151 -12.66 5.12 -5.72
CA ALA A 151 -12.51 5.80 -7.00
C ALA A 151 -13.88 6.27 -7.49
N VAL A 152 -13.97 7.54 -7.89
CA VAL A 152 -15.03 8.10 -8.73
C VAL A 152 -14.32 8.94 -9.80
N ASP A 153 -14.51 8.50 -11.04
CA ASP A 153 -14.28 9.11 -12.37
C ASP A 153 -12.94 9.80 -12.68
#